data_AF-A0A834I4P4-F1
#
_entry.id   AF-A0A834I4P4-F1
#
_cell.length_a   1.000
_cell.length_b   1.000
_cell.length_c   1.000
_cell.angle_alpha   90.00
_cell.angle_beta   90.00
_cell.angle_gamma   90.00
#
_symmetry.space_group_name_H-M   'P 1'
#
loop_
_entity.id
_entity.type
_entity.pdbx_description
1 polymer ?
#
loop_
_entity_poly.entity_id
_entity_poly.type
_entity_poly.pdbx_seq_one_letter_code
_entity_poly.pdbx_strand_id
1 'polypeptide(L)'
;MPPNKRIAVWMSEKKLQKINWQELVTVCDKHGFEVFKLDLNRSLEEQAPFCVLLHKLTDIIASANQGDIRSMEIINEVEKYLERNSTITVLDPIPNVKQLLDRYNCYSIIQATNLHSYGVFTPPFCVLRNEDLDIIKDQLKNSLVTFPFICKPILGHGSRQAHEMSIIFNEKYLIDCKTPCVAQSFINHNAILYKIFIVGDKHCFVERPSLKNFQASQRESIHFDSSDVSKADSKSRLSVLDPDDVVKERWQPDPKVMEVIANTLRKSFGMDLLGIDVVIDKSTGRYGIIDVNAYPGYDGFPNFFDAVLDCISKKVTSN
;
A
#
# COMPACT_ATOMS: atom_id res chain seq x y z
N MET A 1 -5.32 30.63 7.94
CA MET A 1 -6.34 29.61 8.27
C MET A 1 -7.61 29.94 7.52
N PRO A 2 -8.24 28.95 6.86
CA PRO A 2 -9.48 29.17 6.12
C PRO A 2 -10.61 29.61 7.06
N PRO A 3 -11.54 30.46 6.59
CA PRO A 3 -12.70 30.91 7.37
C PRO A 3 -13.66 29.77 7.70
N ASN A 4 -13.62 28.69 6.91
CA ASN A 4 -14.36 27.45 7.14
C ASN A 4 -13.40 26.35 7.61
N LYS A 5 -13.71 25.71 8.73
CA LYS A 5 -12.92 24.62 9.33
C LYS A 5 -13.66 23.28 9.28
N ARG A 6 -14.26 22.95 8.14
CA ARG A 6 -14.95 21.66 7.93
C ARG A 6 -14.06 20.67 7.18
N ILE A 7 -14.00 19.43 7.67
CA ILE A 7 -13.33 18.28 7.06
C ILE A 7 -14.40 17.33 6.51
N ALA A 8 -14.44 17.17 5.19
CA ALA A 8 -15.23 16.14 4.53
C ALA A 8 -14.46 14.82 4.54
N VAL A 9 -15.07 13.75 5.04
CA VAL A 9 -14.44 12.42 5.10
C VAL A 9 -15.16 11.45 4.17
N TRP A 10 -14.42 10.86 3.22
CA TRP A 10 -14.95 9.77 2.39
C TRP A 10 -14.14 8.49 2.52
N MET A 11 -14.80 7.41 2.95
CA MET A 11 -14.22 6.06 2.97
C MET A 11 -15.32 5.04 2.76
N SER A 12 -14.96 3.84 2.29
CA SER A 12 -15.92 2.74 2.20
C SER A 12 -16.49 2.37 3.57
N GLU A 13 -17.72 1.85 3.60
CA GLU A 13 -18.37 1.42 4.86
C GLU A 13 -17.50 0.45 5.65
N LYS A 14 -16.86 -0.50 4.96
CA LYS A 14 -15.90 -1.46 5.54
C LYS A 14 -14.73 -0.78 6.26
N LYS A 15 -14.24 0.36 5.74
CA LYS A 15 -13.16 1.14 6.37
C LYS A 15 -13.70 1.97 7.53
N LEU A 16 -14.88 2.58 7.39
CA LEU A 16 -15.53 3.34 8.45
C LEU A 16 -15.85 2.48 9.68
N GLN A 17 -16.23 1.21 9.50
CA GLN A 17 -16.46 0.27 10.61
C GLN A 17 -15.21 0.00 11.45
N LYS A 18 -14.01 0.19 10.88
CA LYS A 18 -12.72 -0.01 11.56
C LYS A 18 -12.16 1.28 12.15
N ILE A 19 -12.80 2.41 11.88
CA ILE A 19 -12.38 3.72 12.34
C ILE A 19 -13.22 4.09 13.54
N ASN A 20 -12.55 4.49 14.63
CA ASN A 20 -13.22 5.07 15.77
C ASN A 20 -13.70 6.49 15.42
N TRP A 21 -14.89 6.59 14.82
CA TRP A 21 -15.45 7.87 14.37
C TRP A 21 -15.60 8.88 15.50
N GLN A 22 -15.96 8.42 16.71
CA GLN A 22 -16.12 9.29 17.87
C GLN A 22 -14.80 9.93 18.30
N GLU A 23 -13.71 9.17 18.25
CA GLU A 23 -12.37 9.68 18.54
C GLU A 23 -11.91 10.67 17.48
N LEU A 24 -12.16 10.38 16.19
CA LEU A 24 -11.89 11.33 15.10
C LEU A 24 -12.63 12.66 15.32
N VAL A 25 -13.93 12.63 15.64
CA VAL A 25 -14.72 13.84 15.97
C VAL A 25 -14.08 14.59 17.14
N THR A 26 -13.77 13.88 18.23
CA THR A 26 -13.19 14.49 19.44
C THR A 26 -11.84 15.17 19.14
N VAL A 27 -10.98 14.54 18.35
CA VAL A 27 -9.67 15.09 17.97
C VAL A 27 -9.82 16.26 16.99
N CYS A 28 -10.75 16.17 16.03
CA CYS A 28 -11.07 17.29 15.13
C CYS A 28 -11.55 18.52 15.92
N ASP A 29 -12.51 18.33 16.83
CA ASP A 29 -13.08 19.40 17.65
C ASP A 29 -12.01 20.10 18.49
N LYS A 30 -11.08 19.34 19.08
CA LYS A 30 -9.93 19.87 19.83
C LYS A 30 -9.02 20.75 18.97
N HIS A 31 -8.91 20.46 17.67
CA HIS A 31 -8.15 21.26 16.70
C HIS A 31 -9.01 22.35 16.02
N GLY A 32 -10.27 22.50 16.43
CA GLY A 32 -11.20 23.49 15.91
C GLY A 32 -11.76 23.14 14.53
N PHE A 33 -11.77 21.87 14.15
CA PHE A 33 -12.39 21.38 12.93
C PHE A 33 -13.72 20.68 13.22
N GLU A 34 -14.74 20.98 12.43
CA GLU A 34 -15.94 20.15 12.32
C GLU A 34 -15.68 19.05 11.28
N VAL A 35 -16.14 17.83 11.55
CA VAL A 35 -15.97 16.70 10.62
C VAL A 35 -17.30 16.06 10.27
N PHE A 36 -17.49 15.70 8.99
CA PHE A 36 -18.68 15.01 8.52
C PHE A 36 -18.34 13.94 7.50
N LYS A 37 -19.24 12.96 7.34
CA LYS A 37 -19.13 11.92 6.31
C LYS A 37 -19.66 12.48 5.00
N LEU A 38 -18.80 12.52 3.98
CA LEU A 38 -19.18 12.91 2.63
C LEU A 38 -19.99 11.78 1.98
N ASP A 39 -21.10 12.12 1.34
CA ASP A 39 -21.90 11.20 0.54
C ASP A 39 -21.66 11.47 -0.94
N LEU A 40 -21.02 10.52 -1.64
CA LEU A 40 -20.76 10.61 -3.09
C LEU A 40 -21.98 10.25 -3.94
N ASN A 41 -23.11 9.90 -3.34
CA ASN A 41 -24.39 9.78 -4.06
C ASN A 41 -25.14 11.11 -4.15
N ARG A 42 -24.60 12.17 -3.52
CA ARG A 42 -25.14 13.53 -3.54
C ARG A 42 -24.10 14.48 -4.10
N SER A 43 -24.56 15.61 -4.65
CA SER A 43 -23.67 16.65 -5.14
C SER A 43 -22.73 17.15 -4.02
N LEU A 44 -21.47 17.39 -4.36
CA LEU A 44 -20.50 17.99 -3.43
C LEU A 44 -20.88 19.45 -3.09
N GLU A 45 -21.55 20.15 -4.02
CA GLU A 45 -22.02 21.53 -3.81
C GLU A 45 -23.06 21.62 -2.68
N GLU A 46 -23.92 20.61 -2.52
CA GLU A 46 -24.92 20.56 -1.43
C GLU A 46 -24.30 20.33 -0.05
N GLN A 47 -23.08 19.78 -0.02
CA GLN A 47 -22.38 19.41 1.20
C GLN A 47 -21.28 20.43 1.56
N ALA A 48 -21.04 21.38 0.65
CA ALA A 48 -20.20 22.54 0.84
C ALA A 48 -20.73 23.46 1.97
N PRO A 49 -19.89 24.33 2.54
CA PRO A 49 -18.46 24.46 2.26
C PRO A 49 -17.64 23.48 3.10
N PHE A 50 -16.50 23.01 2.61
CA PHE A 50 -15.45 22.35 3.41
C PHE A 50 -14.07 22.76 2.92
N CYS A 51 -13.05 22.65 3.78
CA CYS A 51 -11.68 23.06 3.47
C CYS A 51 -10.71 21.90 3.31
N VAL A 52 -11.10 20.69 3.75
CA VAL A 52 -10.29 19.48 3.65
C VAL A 52 -11.15 18.33 3.14
N LEU A 53 -10.62 17.56 2.19
CA LEU A 53 -11.13 16.25 1.81
C LEU A 53 -10.18 15.17 2.32
N LEU A 54 -10.55 14.49 3.41
CA LEU A 54 -9.85 13.30 3.90
C LEU A 54 -10.50 12.06 3.27
N HIS A 55 -9.79 11.33 2.43
CA HIS A 55 -10.43 10.24 1.70
C HIS A 55 -9.59 8.97 1.56
N LYS A 56 -10.30 7.87 1.27
CA LYS A 56 -9.71 6.63 0.75
C LYS A 56 -10.48 6.16 -0.47
N LEU A 57 -10.28 6.85 -1.60
CA LEU A 57 -10.98 6.60 -2.88
C LEU A 57 -10.41 5.42 -3.69
N THR A 58 -9.44 4.68 -3.14
CA THR A 58 -8.69 3.62 -3.86
C THR A 58 -9.60 2.62 -4.56
N ASP A 59 -10.69 2.21 -3.90
CA ASP A 59 -11.58 1.18 -4.43
C ASP A 59 -12.43 1.72 -5.59
N ILE A 60 -12.92 2.97 -5.49
CA ILE A 60 -13.65 3.62 -6.60
C ILE A 60 -12.71 3.86 -7.78
N ILE A 61 -11.49 4.37 -7.53
CA ILE A 61 -10.52 4.60 -8.61
C ILE A 61 -10.14 3.28 -9.29
N ALA A 62 -9.94 2.19 -8.53
CA ALA A 62 -9.66 0.88 -9.08
C ALA A 62 -10.83 0.34 -9.94
N SER A 63 -12.06 0.46 -9.46
CA SER A 63 -13.27 0.09 -10.23
C SER A 63 -13.41 0.94 -11.51
N ALA A 64 -13.16 2.25 -11.43
CA ALA A 64 -13.16 3.13 -12.59
C ALA A 64 -12.12 2.70 -13.63
N ASN A 65 -10.92 2.32 -13.21
CA ASN A 65 -9.87 1.81 -14.10
C ASN A 65 -10.22 0.46 -14.75
N GLN A 66 -11.14 -0.30 -14.15
CA GLN A 66 -11.71 -1.53 -14.72
C GLN A 66 -12.91 -1.29 -15.63
N GLY A 67 -13.31 -0.03 -15.84
CA GLY A 67 -14.41 0.37 -16.73
C GLY A 67 -15.78 0.46 -16.06
N ASP A 68 -15.85 0.49 -14.73
CA ASP A 68 -17.12 0.76 -14.03
C ASP A 68 -17.58 2.21 -14.25
N ILE A 69 -18.65 2.36 -15.04
CA ILE A 69 -19.17 3.67 -15.48
C ILE A 69 -19.50 4.56 -14.29
N ARG A 70 -20.17 4.02 -13.27
CA ARG A 70 -20.56 4.77 -12.08
C ARG A 70 -19.34 5.29 -11.32
N SER A 71 -18.32 4.46 -11.14
CA SER A 71 -17.08 4.87 -10.47
C SER A 71 -16.32 5.92 -11.28
N MET A 72 -16.33 5.83 -12.62
CA MET A 72 -15.74 6.85 -13.50
C MET A 72 -16.47 8.20 -13.35
N GLU A 73 -17.81 8.18 -13.32
CA GLU A 73 -18.63 9.39 -13.11
C GLU A 73 -18.32 10.03 -11.76
N ILE A 74 -18.33 9.25 -10.68
CA ILE A 74 -18.01 9.73 -9.31
C ILE A 74 -16.63 10.38 -9.27
N ILE A 75 -15.59 9.72 -9.79
CA ILE A 75 -14.23 10.28 -9.76
C ILE A 75 -14.15 11.56 -10.59
N ASN A 76 -14.77 11.59 -11.78
CA ASN A 76 -14.79 12.79 -12.61
C ASN A 76 -15.55 13.96 -11.94
N GLU A 77 -16.64 13.70 -11.20
CA GLU A 77 -17.35 14.74 -10.45
C GLU A 77 -16.51 15.29 -9.30
N VAL A 78 -15.86 14.41 -8.52
CA VAL A 78 -14.95 14.81 -7.44
C VAL A 78 -13.78 15.64 -7.99
N GLU A 79 -13.12 15.19 -9.07
CA GLU A 79 -12.00 15.90 -9.67
C GLU A 79 -12.43 17.29 -10.19
N LYS A 80 -13.56 17.39 -10.91
CA LYS A 80 -14.11 18.69 -11.38
C LYS A 80 -14.45 19.62 -10.24
N TYR A 81 -15.00 19.11 -9.14
CA TYR A 81 -15.30 19.92 -7.96
C TYR A 81 -14.02 20.47 -7.32
N LEU A 82 -12.99 19.62 -7.16
CA LEU A 82 -11.71 20.02 -6.58
C LEU A 82 -10.94 21.01 -7.48
N GLU A 83 -11.01 20.87 -8.80
CA GLU A 83 -10.43 21.83 -9.75
C GLU A 83 -11.03 23.23 -9.62
N ARG A 84 -12.35 23.30 -9.41
CA ARG A 84 -13.08 24.57 -9.18
C ARG A 84 -12.84 25.15 -7.79
N ASN A 85 -12.39 24.33 -6.84
CA ASN A 85 -12.19 24.68 -5.44
C ASN A 85 -10.74 24.37 -5.00
N SER A 86 -9.77 24.95 -5.70
CA SER A 86 -8.33 24.65 -5.52
C SER A 86 -7.76 24.96 -4.13
N THR A 87 -8.50 25.68 -3.28
CA THR A 87 -8.14 25.96 -1.88
C THR A 87 -8.37 24.76 -0.96
N ILE A 88 -9.16 23.76 -1.38
CA ILE A 88 -9.43 22.55 -0.60
C ILE A 88 -8.16 21.71 -0.52
N THR A 89 -7.71 21.44 0.72
CA THR A 89 -6.64 20.48 0.97
C THR A 89 -7.15 19.05 0.78
N VAL A 90 -6.54 18.28 -0.11
CA VAL A 90 -6.92 16.87 -0.36
C VAL A 90 -5.89 15.94 0.27
N LEU A 91 -6.34 15.06 1.17
CA LEU A 91 -5.51 14.06 1.83
C LEU A 91 -5.95 12.65 1.40
N ASP A 92 -5.26 11.99 0.47
CA ASP A 92 -4.10 12.44 -0.33
C ASP A 92 -4.50 12.85 -1.76
N PRO A 93 -3.71 13.65 -2.51
CA PRO A 93 -4.07 14.07 -3.86
C PRO A 93 -4.46 12.89 -4.77
N ILE A 94 -5.64 12.97 -5.40
CA ILE A 94 -6.18 11.89 -6.25
C ILE A 94 -5.19 11.45 -7.36
N PRO A 95 -4.47 12.35 -8.06
CA PRO A 95 -3.46 11.94 -9.04
C PRO A 95 -2.33 11.09 -8.45
N ASN A 96 -1.96 11.31 -7.18
CA ASN A 96 -0.92 10.55 -6.50
C ASN A 96 -1.46 9.20 -6.01
N VAL A 97 -2.71 9.17 -5.55
CA VAL A 97 -3.41 7.92 -5.22
C VAL A 97 -3.51 7.01 -6.46
N LYS A 98 -3.83 7.55 -7.63
CA LYS A 98 -3.90 6.81 -8.91
C LYS A 98 -2.58 6.10 -9.24
N GLN A 99 -1.44 6.74 -8.96
CA GLN A 99 -0.12 6.16 -9.20
C GLN A 99 0.16 4.91 -8.35
N LEU A 100 -0.45 4.80 -7.17
CA LEU A 100 -0.26 3.68 -6.25
C LEU A 100 -1.07 2.42 -6.58
N LEU A 101 -2.04 2.52 -7.50
CA LEU A 101 -2.91 1.39 -7.81
C LEU A 101 -2.24 0.36 -8.72
N ASP A 102 -1.23 0.77 -9.48
CA ASP A 102 -0.43 -0.10 -10.34
C ASP A 102 0.87 -0.49 -9.63
N ARG A 103 1.02 -1.78 -9.30
CA ARG A 103 2.20 -2.28 -8.58
C ARG A 103 3.50 -2.08 -9.36
N TYR A 104 3.48 -2.21 -10.68
CA TYR A 104 4.67 -1.98 -11.51
C TYR A 104 5.12 -0.52 -11.44
N ASN A 105 4.16 0.40 -11.53
CA ASN A 105 4.43 1.83 -11.37
C ASN A 105 5.00 2.14 -9.97
N CYS A 106 4.41 1.58 -8.91
CA CYS A 106 4.92 1.73 -7.54
C CYS A 106 6.38 1.32 -7.42
N TYR A 107 6.70 0.11 -7.89
CA TYR A 107 8.05 -0.43 -7.81
C TYR A 107 9.04 0.37 -8.66
N SER A 108 8.61 0.90 -9.81
CA SER A 108 9.42 1.78 -10.66
C SER A 108 9.74 3.11 -9.96
N ILE A 109 8.78 3.72 -9.27
CA ILE A 109 9.01 4.93 -8.47
C ILE A 109 10.02 4.66 -7.37
N ILE A 110 9.93 3.52 -6.67
CA ILE A 110 10.89 3.14 -5.62
C ILE A 110 12.29 2.95 -6.19
N GLN A 111 12.42 2.27 -7.34
CA GLN A 111 13.71 2.05 -7.99
C GLN A 111 14.39 3.34 -8.44
N ALA A 112 13.63 4.38 -8.78
CA ALA A 112 14.17 5.69 -9.16
C ALA A 112 14.74 6.49 -7.97
N THR A 113 14.57 6.01 -6.73
CA THR A 113 15.11 6.66 -5.53
C THR A 113 16.57 6.29 -5.26
N ASN A 114 17.21 7.01 -4.33
CA ASN A 114 18.55 6.71 -3.83
C ASN A 114 18.57 5.72 -2.65
N LEU A 115 17.48 5.00 -2.39
CA LEU A 115 17.38 4.07 -1.26
C LEU A 115 18.41 2.93 -1.31
N HIS A 116 18.92 2.59 -2.49
CA HIS A 116 19.99 1.61 -2.67
C HIS A 116 21.28 1.96 -1.91
N SER A 117 21.57 3.25 -1.70
CA SER A 117 22.72 3.70 -0.91
C SER A 117 22.60 3.36 0.59
N TYR A 118 21.40 2.97 1.05
CA TYR A 118 21.09 2.61 2.42
C TYR A 118 20.84 1.10 2.59
N GLY A 119 21.28 0.28 1.64
CA GLY A 119 21.07 -1.17 1.67
C GLY A 119 19.63 -1.60 1.40
N VAL A 120 18.78 -0.68 0.92
CA VAL A 120 17.39 -0.96 0.55
C VAL A 120 17.30 -1.35 -0.92
N PHE A 121 16.37 -2.21 -1.31
CA PHE A 121 16.14 -2.58 -2.69
C PHE A 121 14.67 -2.93 -2.94
N THR A 122 14.29 -2.92 -4.21
CA THR A 122 13.07 -3.58 -4.67
C THR A 122 13.48 -4.91 -5.29
N PRO A 123 12.92 -6.06 -4.86
CA PRO A 123 13.25 -7.34 -5.48
C PRO A 123 12.97 -7.30 -6.99
N PRO A 124 13.80 -7.96 -7.84
CA PRO A 124 13.61 -7.96 -9.28
C PRO A 124 12.17 -8.33 -9.65
N PHE A 125 11.57 -7.58 -10.57
CA PHE A 125 10.17 -7.73 -10.94
C PHE A 125 9.93 -7.42 -12.42
N CYS A 126 8.84 -7.96 -12.98
CA CYS A 126 8.35 -7.63 -14.32
C CYS A 126 6.83 -7.79 -14.40
N VAL A 127 6.24 -7.26 -15.47
CA VAL A 127 4.81 -7.46 -15.78
C VAL A 127 4.67 -8.60 -16.78
N LEU A 128 3.92 -9.63 -16.40
CA LEU A 128 3.51 -10.70 -17.28
C LEU A 128 2.12 -10.37 -17.82
N ARG A 129 2.00 -10.26 -19.14
CA ARG A 129 0.73 -9.96 -19.84
C ARG A 129 0.30 -11.05 -20.82
N ASN A 130 1.23 -11.93 -21.20
CA ASN A 130 1.02 -13.00 -22.16
C ASN A 130 0.86 -14.33 -21.41
N GLU A 131 0.14 -15.29 -21.98
CA GLU A 131 -0.02 -16.65 -21.46
C GLU A 131 0.99 -17.63 -22.10
N ASP A 132 1.68 -17.23 -23.16
CA ASP A 132 2.73 -18.00 -23.82
C ASP A 132 3.94 -18.18 -22.88
N LEU A 133 4.28 -19.45 -22.63
CA LEU A 133 5.30 -19.83 -21.66
C LEU A 133 6.71 -19.41 -22.08
N ASP A 134 7.04 -19.43 -23.37
CA ASP A 134 8.37 -19.04 -23.83
C ASP A 134 8.56 -17.53 -23.69
N ILE A 135 7.52 -16.75 -23.99
CA ILE A 135 7.51 -15.30 -23.75
C ILE A 135 7.65 -14.99 -22.26
N ILE A 136 6.93 -15.70 -21.38
CA ILE A 136 7.05 -15.54 -19.92
C ILE A 136 8.49 -15.84 -19.48
N LYS A 137 9.09 -16.94 -19.93
CA LYS A 137 10.47 -17.31 -19.58
C LYS A 137 11.47 -16.23 -19.97
N ASP A 138 11.37 -15.72 -21.19
CA ASP A 138 12.25 -14.66 -21.68
C ASP A 138 12.07 -13.37 -20.88
N GLN A 139 10.83 -13.00 -20.55
CA GLN A 139 10.55 -11.83 -19.71
C GLN A 139 11.15 -11.97 -18.30
N LEU A 140 10.96 -13.12 -17.65
CA LEU A 140 11.54 -13.39 -16.33
C LEU A 140 13.06 -13.27 -16.36
N LYS A 141 13.70 -13.90 -17.36
CA LYS A 141 15.16 -13.87 -17.53
C LYS A 141 15.67 -12.45 -17.77
N ASN A 142 15.05 -11.69 -18.67
CA ASN A 142 15.46 -10.32 -19.01
C ASN A 142 15.28 -9.35 -17.84
N SER A 143 14.31 -9.60 -16.96
CA SER A 143 14.07 -8.79 -15.76
C SER A 143 14.74 -9.35 -14.50
N LEU A 144 15.59 -10.37 -14.63
CA LEU A 144 16.32 -11.01 -13.53
C LEU A 144 15.39 -11.55 -12.42
N VAL A 145 14.16 -11.93 -12.76
CA VAL A 145 13.23 -12.57 -11.84
C VAL A 145 13.61 -14.04 -11.71
N THR A 146 13.83 -14.49 -10.48
CA THR A 146 14.34 -15.84 -10.19
C THR A 146 13.35 -16.66 -9.37
N PHE A 147 13.43 -17.98 -9.46
CA PHE A 147 12.59 -18.87 -8.65
C PHE A 147 13.09 -18.97 -7.20
N PRO A 148 12.19 -19.08 -6.21
CA PRO A 148 10.75 -18.89 -6.38
C PRO A 148 10.44 -17.40 -6.58
N PHE A 149 9.38 -17.10 -7.31
CA PHE A 149 8.85 -15.73 -7.41
C PHE A 149 7.38 -15.70 -7.03
N ILE A 150 6.91 -14.53 -6.60
CA ILE A 150 5.51 -14.29 -6.28
C ILE A 150 4.82 -13.56 -7.44
N CYS A 151 3.67 -14.08 -7.87
CA CYS A 151 2.75 -13.40 -8.76
C CYS A 151 1.75 -12.59 -7.93
N LYS A 152 1.63 -11.32 -8.27
CA LYS A 152 0.69 -10.37 -7.67
C LYS A 152 -0.18 -9.78 -8.79
N PRO A 153 -1.51 -9.66 -8.62
CA PRO A 153 -2.35 -8.93 -9.57
C PRO A 153 -1.78 -7.53 -9.85
N ILE A 154 -1.89 -7.00 -11.07
CA ILE A 154 -1.33 -5.66 -11.35
C ILE A 154 -1.99 -4.59 -10.48
N LEU A 155 -3.32 -4.67 -10.35
CA LEU A 155 -4.10 -3.80 -9.49
C LEU A 155 -3.88 -4.17 -8.03
N GLY A 156 -3.26 -3.28 -7.26
CA GLY A 156 -2.89 -3.50 -5.86
C GLY A 156 -4.02 -3.32 -4.85
N HIS A 157 -5.17 -2.80 -5.29
CA HIS A 157 -6.29 -2.40 -4.42
C HIS A 157 -7.65 -2.61 -5.10
N GLY A 158 -8.74 -2.46 -4.32
CA GLY A 158 -10.11 -2.31 -4.85
C GLY A 158 -10.95 -3.57 -4.96
N SER A 159 -10.38 -4.77 -4.83
CA SER A 159 -11.17 -6.02 -4.85
C SER A 159 -10.51 -7.13 -4.04
N ARG A 160 -11.28 -8.18 -3.73
CA ARG A 160 -10.72 -9.41 -3.13
C ARG A 160 -9.63 -10.03 -4.03
N GLN A 161 -9.80 -9.92 -5.34
CA GLN A 161 -8.86 -10.46 -6.33
C GLN A 161 -7.49 -9.77 -6.27
N ALA A 162 -7.41 -8.50 -5.84
CA ALA A 162 -6.14 -7.78 -5.68
C ALA A 162 -5.17 -8.41 -4.66
N HIS A 163 -5.70 -9.31 -3.82
CA HIS A 163 -4.99 -10.02 -2.77
C HIS A 163 -4.72 -11.50 -3.08
N GLU A 164 -5.25 -12.04 -4.18
CA GLU A 164 -4.97 -13.41 -4.63
C GLU A 164 -3.58 -13.48 -5.25
N MET A 165 -2.66 -14.15 -4.57
CA MET A 165 -1.26 -14.28 -4.99
C MET A 165 -0.91 -15.74 -5.23
N SER A 166 0.15 -15.97 -6.00
CA SER A 166 0.76 -17.30 -6.15
C SER A 166 2.27 -17.25 -6.01
N ILE A 167 2.87 -18.34 -5.52
CA ILE A 167 4.33 -18.52 -5.49
C ILE A 167 4.67 -19.63 -6.48
N ILE A 168 5.50 -19.32 -7.46
CA ILE A 168 5.94 -20.25 -8.51
C ILE A 168 7.36 -20.71 -8.18
N PHE A 169 7.59 -22.02 -8.20
CA PHE A 169 8.84 -22.64 -7.71
C PHE A 169 9.79 -23.11 -8.80
N ASN A 170 9.27 -23.34 -10.01
CA ASN A 170 10.01 -23.87 -11.14
C ASN A 170 9.23 -23.62 -12.45
N GLU A 171 9.89 -23.87 -13.59
CA GLU A 171 9.33 -23.61 -14.92
C GLU A 171 8.06 -24.38 -15.26
N LYS A 172 7.87 -25.58 -14.69
CA LYS A 172 6.70 -26.44 -15.00
C LYS A 172 5.38 -25.75 -14.63
N TYR A 173 5.40 -24.91 -13.59
CA TYR A 173 4.22 -24.25 -13.05
C TYR A 173 4.09 -22.78 -13.48
N LEU A 174 4.82 -22.36 -14.53
CA LEU A 174 4.60 -21.02 -15.12
C LEU A 174 3.17 -20.84 -15.64
N ILE A 175 2.47 -21.94 -15.94
CA ILE A 175 1.05 -21.94 -16.33
C ILE A 175 0.12 -21.42 -15.22
N ASP A 176 0.58 -21.42 -13.96
CA ASP A 176 -0.20 -20.93 -12.81
C ASP A 176 -0.10 -19.40 -12.63
N CYS A 177 0.69 -18.72 -13.46
CA CYS A 177 0.76 -17.27 -13.52
C CYS A 177 -0.55 -16.70 -14.10
N LYS A 178 -1.46 -16.23 -13.24
CA LYS A 178 -2.68 -15.54 -13.67
C LYS A 178 -2.33 -14.15 -14.26
N THR A 179 -2.18 -14.05 -15.58
CA THR A 179 -1.91 -12.78 -16.24
C THR A 179 -3.21 -11.96 -16.43
N PRO A 180 -3.14 -10.61 -16.45
CA PRO A 180 -1.94 -9.82 -16.26
C PRO A 180 -1.53 -9.70 -14.78
N CYS A 181 -0.25 -9.93 -14.47
CA CYS A 181 0.28 -9.87 -13.11
C CYS A 181 1.69 -9.26 -13.06
N VAL A 182 2.13 -8.87 -11.86
CA VAL A 182 3.52 -8.57 -11.55
C VAL A 182 4.16 -9.83 -10.96
N ALA A 183 5.19 -10.35 -11.62
CA ALA A 183 6.07 -11.37 -11.08
C ALA A 183 7.23 -10.69 -10.36
N GLN A 184 7.50 -11.06 -9.11
CA GLN A 184 8.57 -10.48 -8.30
C GLN A 184 9.34 -11.58 -7.59
N SER A 185 10.68 -11.55 -7.63
CA SER A 185 11.52 -12.55 -6.96
C SER A 185 11.19 -12.64 -5.47
N PHE A 186 11.06 -13.86 -4.96
CA PHE A 186 10.79 -14.09 -3.56
C PHE A 186 12.06 -13.90 -2.74
N ILE A 187 11.96 -13.14 -1.64
CA ILE A 187 13.07 -12.92 -0.71
C ILE A 187 12.80 -13.75 0.55
N ASN A 188 13.77 -14.55 0.98
CA ASN A 188 13.67 -15.26 2.26
C ASN A 188 13.92 -14.29 3.42
N HIS A 189 12.95 -14.15 4.31
CA HIS A 189 12.94 -13.11 5.35
C HIS A 189 12.41 -13.60 6.69
N ASN A 190 12.53 -14.91 6.96
CA ASN A 190 12.21 -15.53 8.24
C ASN A 190 10.78 -15.23 8.74
N ALA A 191 9.80 -15.20 7.83
CA ALA A 191 8.37 -15.04 8.14
C ALA A 191 7.98 -13.74 8.87
N ILE A 192 8.78 -12.67 8.76
CA ILE A 192 8.51 -11.38 9.41
C ILE A 192 8.43 -10.26 8.37
N LEU A 193 7.32 -9.54 8.41
CA LEU A 193 7.10 -8.32 7.66
C LEU A 193 7.22 -7.13 8.61
N TYR A 194 8.02 -6.14 8.23
CA TYR A 194 8.06 -4.84 8.90
C TYR A 194 7.19 -3.85 8.13
N LYS A 195 6.06 -3.47 8.71
CA LYS A 195 5.12 -2.54 8.11
C LYS A 195 5.39 -1.14 8.64
N ILE A 196 5.97 -0.28 7.79
CA ILE A 196 6.16 1.14 8.09
C ILE A 196 4.85 1.86 7.81
N PHE A 197 4.35 2.60 8.79
CA PHE A 197 3.20 3.48 8.64
C PHE A 197 3.67 4.94 8.64
N ILE A 198 3.14 5.73 7.71
CA ILE A 198 3.50 7.13 7.50
C ILE A 198 2.23 7.96 7.64
N VAL A 199 2.30 9.03 8.44
CA VAL A 199 1.24 10.02 8.64
C VAL A 199 1.87 11.41 8.64
N GLY A 200 1.85 12.08 7.48
CA GLY A 200 2.58 13.33 7.30
C GLY A 200 4.06 13.16 7.59
N ASP A 201 4.63 14.01 8.44
CA ASP A 201 6.05 13.92 8.83
C ASP A 201 6.33 12.83 9.89
N LYS A 202 5.31 12.16 10.42
CA LYS A 202 5.44 11.13 11.45
C LYS A 202 5.46 9.74 10.81
N HIS A 203 6.23 8.83 11.40
CA HIS A 203 6.22 7.42 11.02
C HIS A 203 6.42 6.52 12.23
N CYS A 204 6.01 5.27 12.10
CA CYS A 204 6.40 4.17 12.99
C CYS A 204 6.47 2.88 12.15
N PHE A 205 7.02 1.80 12.70
CA PHE A 205 6.91 0.49 12.07
C PHE A 205 6.46 -0.57 13.08
N VAL A 206 5.76 -1.58 12.59
CA VAL A 206 5.29 -2.72 13.37
C VAL A 206 5.68 -4.01 12.71
N GLU A 207 5.89 -5.06 13.50
CA GLU A 207 6.05 -6.41 12.98
C GLU A 207 4.69 -7.04 12.63
N ARG A 208 4.68 -7.82 11.56
CA ARG A 208 3.54 -8.61 11.12
C ARG A 208 4.03 -10.02 10.75
N PRO A 209 3.19 -11.05 10.91
CA PRO A 209 3.44 -12.34 10.28
C PRO A 209 3.65 -12.16 8.77
N SER A 210 4.49 -13.00 8.17
CA SER A 210 4.77 -12.99 6.73
C SER A 210 5.07 -14.40 6.24
N LEU A 211 5.25 -14.55 4.94
CA LEU A 211 5.58 -15.83 4.33
C LEU A 211 6.88 -16.41 4.88
N LYS A 212 6.84 -17.70 5.25
CA LYS A 212 8.01 -18.49 5.62
C LYS A 212 9.00 -18.59 4.47
N ASN A 213 10.17 -19.14 4.78
CA ASN A 213 11.21 -19.31 3.80
C ASN A 213 10.83 -20.37 2.75
N PHE A 214 11.28 -20.13 1.52
CA PHE A 214 11.04 -20.95 0.36
C PHE A 214 12.29 -20.99 -0.51
N GLN A 215 12.54 -22.15 -1.12
CA GLN A 215 13.63 -22.36 -2.08
C GLN A 215 13.04 -22.87 -3.39
N ALA A 216 13.74 -22.58 -4.49
CA ALA A 216 13.42 -23.17 -5.78
C ALA A 216 13.45 -24.70 -5.65
N SER A 217 12.40 -25.37 -6.12
CA SER A 217 12.21 -26.80 -5.94
C SER A 217 11.17 -27.33 -6.92
N GLN A 218 11.04 -28.66 -7.04
CA GLN A 218 10.10 -29.32 -7.95
C GLN A 218 8.64 -29.33 -7.46
N ARG A 219 8.34 -28.60 -6.39
CA ARG A 219 7.00 -28.53 -5.80
C ARG A 219 6.02 -27.76 -6.68
N GLU A 220 4.74 -28.00 -6.43
CA GLU A 220 3.62 -27.24 -6.98
C GLU A 220 3.58 -25.80 -6.45
N SER A 221 2.94 -24.93 -7.23
CA SER A 221 2.64 -23.55 -6.85
C SER A 221 1.83 -23.49 -5.55
N ILE A 222 2.06 -22.44 -4.76
CA ILE A 222 1.15 -22.09 -3.67
C ILE A 222 0.24 -20.98 -4.15
N HIS A 223 -1.08 -21.13 -3.93
CA HIS A 223 -2.05 -20.05 -4.07
C HIS A 223 -2.54 -19.60 -2.70
N PHE A 224 -2.64 -18.30 -2.47
CA PHE A 224 -3.08 -17.77 -1.17
C PHE A 224 -3.65 -16.36 -1.30
N ASP A 225 -4.46 -15.95 -0.31
CA ASP A 225 -4.86 -14.56 -0.12
C ASP A 225 -3.86 -13.88 0.83
N SER A 226 -3.21 -12.81 0.38
CA SER A 226 -2.23 -12.07 1.19
C SER A 226 -2.78 -11.60 2.54
N SER A 227 -4.08 -11.34 2.61
CA SER A 227 -4.75 -10.87 3.82
C SER A 227 -4.94 -11.98 4.87
N ASP A 228 -4.77 -13.25 4.48
CA ASP A 228 -4.74 -14.39 5.40
C ASP A 228 -3.34 -14.67 5.95
N VAL A 229 -2.30 -14.02 5.41
CA VAL A 229 -0.89 -14.24 5.81
C VAL A 229 -0.34 -13.10 6.66
N SER A 230 -0.58 -11.83 6.28
CA SER A 230 0.17 -10.68 6.84
C SER A 230 -0.63 -9.74 7.75
N LYS A 231 -1.80 -10.15 8.24
CA LYS A 231 -2.53 -9.43 9.29
C LYS A 231 -2.01 -9.77 10.69
N ALA A 232 -2.26 -8.88 11.66
CA ALA A 232 -1.82 -9.07 13.06
C ALA A 232 -2.33 -10.37 13.69
N ASP A 233 -3.54 -10.79 13.32
CA ASP A 233 -4.24 -11.96 13.84
C ASP A 233 -4.11 -13.20 12.92
N SER A 234 -3.27 -13.15 11.89
CA SER A 234 -3.08 -14.28 10.96
C SER A 234 -2.49 -15.51 11.67
N LYS A 235 -3.06 -16.68 11.37
CA LYS A 235 -2.60 -18.01 11.83
C LYS A 235 -2.34 -18.96 10.66
N SER A 236 -1.85 -18.44 9.53
CA SER A 236 -1.57 -19.26 8.36
C SER A 236 -0.38 -20.20 8.60
N ARG A 237 -0.46 -21.43 8.10
CA ARG A 237 0.72 -22.32 8.04
C ARG A 237 1.83 -21.76 7.16
N LEU A 238 1.49 -20.84 6.25
CA LEU A 238 2.46 -20.15 5.40
C LEU A 238 3.28 -19.11 6.17
N SER A 239 2.90 -18.74 7.40
CA SER A 239 3.66 -17.81 8.24
C SER A 239 4.40 -18.47 9.40
N VAL A 240 4.39 -19.81 9.46
CA VAL A 240 5.14 -20.58 10.46
C VAL A 240 6.42 -21.09 9.80
N LEU A 241 7.58 -20.76 10.37
CA LEU A 241 8.86 -21.27 9.88
C LEU A 241 8.94 -22.79 10.01
N ASP A 242 9.62 -23.41 9.05
CA ASP A 242 9.99 -24.82 9.17
C ASP A 242 11.05 -24.99 10.28
N PRO A 243 11.10 -26.14 10.98
CA PRO A 243 12.00 -26.33 12.12
C PRO A 243 13.47 -25.99 11.82
N ASP A 244 13.94 -26.34 10.63
CA ASP A 244 15.32 -26.12 10.19
C ASP A 244 15.63 -24.64 9.87
N ASP A 245 14.60 -23.82 9.65
CA ASP A 245 14.73 -22.38 9.40
C ASP A 245 14.65 -21.53 10.69
N VAL A 246 14.35 -22.16 11.84
CA VAL A 246 14.28 -21.46 13.13
C VAL A 246 15.68 -21.04 13.57
N VAL A 247 15.94 -19.74 13.48
CA VAL A 247 17.20 -19.14 13.92
C VAL A 247 17.09 -18.58 15.33
N LYS A 248 18.19 -18.64 16.10
CA LYS A 248 18.28 -18.03 17.44
C LYS A 248 18.36 -16.51 17.37
N GLU A 249 19.07 -15.99 16.37
CA GLU A 249 19.24 -14.56 16.14
C GLU A 249 18.89 -14.23 14.69
N ARG A 250 18.23 -13.10 14.50
CA ARG A 250 17.81 -12.57 13.20
C ARG A 250 18.28 -11.14 13.05
N TRP A 251 18.38 -10.67 11.81
CA TRP A 251 18.57 -9.26 11.52
C TRP A 251 17.47 -8.42 12.14
N GLN A 252 17.87 -7.41 12.90
CA GLN A 252 16.97 -6.44 13.50
C GLN A 252 16.83 -5.22 12.58
N PRO A 253 15.64 -4.61 12.48
CA PRO A 253 15.47 -3.41 11.70
C PRO A 253 16.24 -2.24 12.34
N ASP A 254 17.06 -1.55 11.55
CA ASP A 254 17.68 -0.28 11.96
C ASP A 254 16.63 0.83 11.85
N PRO A 255 16.26 1.49 12.96
CA PRO A 255 15.29 2.58 12.95
C PRO A 255 15.65 3.72 11.99
N LYS A 256 16.95 3.99 11.79
CA LYS A 256 17.40 5.05 10.86
C LYS A 256 17.12 4.67 9.40
N VAL A 257 17.29 3.41 9.04
CA VAL A 257 16.97 2.94 7.67
C VAL A 257 15.45 3.00 7.46
N MET A 258 14.65 2.59 8.44
CA MET A 258 13.18 2.69 8.37
C MET A 258 12.71 4.14 8.22
N GLU A 259 13.34 5.09 8.94
CA GLU A 259 13.07 6.52 8.81
C GLU A 259 13.44 7.04 7.41
N VAL A 260 14.61 6.65 6.88
CA VAL A 260 15.03 7.02 5.53
C VAL A 260 14.05 6.51 4.48
N ILE A 261 13.59 5.25 4.60
CA ILE A 261 12.54 4.69 3.73
C ILE A 261 11.26 5.52 3.82
N ALA A 262 10.77 5.78 5.03
CA ALA A 262 9.54 6.54 5.26
C ALA A 262 9.61 7.93 4.62
N ASN A 263 10.65 8.70 4.94
CA ASN A 263 10.82 10.06 4.46
C ASN A 263 11.01 10.14 2.94
N THR A 264 11.74 9.18 2.37
CA THR A 264 12.00 9.15 0.93
C THR A 264 10.74 8.82 0.16
N LEU A 265 10.05 7.73 0.52
CA LEU A 265 8.86 7.29 -0.21
C LEU A 265 7.69 8.24 -0.05
N ARG A 266 7.50 8.85 1.13
CA ARG A 266 6.50 9.91 1.31
C ARG A 266 6.65 11.01 0.27
N LYS A 267 7.88 11.51 0.09
CA LYS A 267 8.21 12.56 -0.87
C LYS A 267 8.09 12.08 -2.32
N SER A 268 8.62 10.89 -2.63
CA SER A 268 8.59 10.32 -3.98
C SER A 268 7.17 10.05 -4.48
N PHE A 269 6.27 9.59 -3.62
CA PHE A 269 4.87 9.39 -3.98
C PHE A 269 4.01 10.65 -3.83
N GLY A 270 4.49 11.68 -3.13
CA GLY A 270 3.72 12.89 -2.83
C GLY A 270 2.46 12.57 -2.01
N MET A 271 2.54 11.61 -1.10
CA MET A 271 1.44 11.08 -0.31
C MET A 271 1.82 11.15 1.17
N ASP A 272 0.89 11.51 2.03
CA ASP A 272 1.14 11.62 3.47
C ASP A 272 0.55 10.47 4.27
N LEU A 273 -0.39 9.70 3.71
CA LEU A 273 -0.99 8.53 4.35
C LEU A 273 -0.58 7.24 3.61
N LEU A 274 0.54 6.65 4.02
CA LEU A 274 1.13 5.47 3.38
C LEU A 274 1.42 4.33 4.36
N GLY A 275 1.37 3.11 3.83
CA GLY A 275 1.95 1.92 4.45
C GLY A 275 2.98 1.29 3.52
N ILE A 276 4.20 1.05 3.99
CA ILE A 276 5.27 0.41 3.24
C ILE A 276 5.56 -0.95 3.87
N ASP A 277 5.53 -1.99 3.05
CA ASP A 277 5.81 -3.35 3.48
C ASP A 277 7.27 -3.70 3.15
N VAL A 278 8.06 -3.90 4.21
CA VAL A 278 9.51 -4.12 4.13
C VAL A 278 9.85 -5.47 4.75
N VAL A 279 10.68 -6.25 4.05
CA VAL A 279 11.25 -7.49 4.55
C VAL A 279 12.77 -7.33 4.67
N ILE A 280 13.39 -8.08 5.58
CA ILE A 280 14.87 -8.10 5.69
C ILE A 280 15.34 -9.43 5.15
N ASP A 281 16.16 -9.41 4.09
CA ASP A 281 16.74 -10.60 3.49
C ASP A 281 17.60 -11.33 4.54
N LYS A 282 17.26 -12.59 4.83
CA LYS A 282 17.93 -13.38 5.84
C LYS A 282 19.42 -13.58 5.54
N SER A 283 19.80 -13.56 4.27
CA SER A 283 21.18 -13.82 3.83
C SER A 283 22.07 -12.58 3.85
N THR A 284 21.52 -11.42 3.48
CA THR A 284 22.31 -10.19 3.30
C THR A 284 22.05 -9.10 4.34
N GLY A 285 20.96 -9.20 5.10
CA GLY A 285 20.51 -8.14 6.01
C GLY A 285 19.96 -6.89 5.30
N ARG A 286 19.83 -6.92 3.96
CA ARG A 286 19.29 -5.81 3.17
C ARG A 286 17.77 -5.73 3.24
N TYR A 287 17.23 -4.54 3.02
CA TYR A 287 15.80 -4.24 3.17
C TYR A 287 15.10 -4.32 1.81
N GLY A 288 14.24 -5.32 1.62
CA GLY A 288 13.40 -5.45 0.43
C GLY A 288 12.06 -4.76 0.61
N ILE A 289 11.75 -3.74 -0.19
CA ILE A 289 10.40 -3.16 -0.25
C ILE A 289 9.54 -4.02 -1.19
N ILE A 290 8.44 -4.56 -0.67
CA ILE A 290 7.60 -5.52 -1.38
C ILE A 290 6.18 -5.07 -1.63
N ASP A 291 5.69 -4.01 -0.98
CA ASP A 291 4.37 -3.43 -1.24
C ASP A 291 4.27 -1.99 -0.71
N VAL A 292 3.38 -1.19 -1.32
CA VAL A 292 3.04 0.17 -0.87
C VAL A 292 1.52 0.31 -0.92
N ASN A 293 0.94 0.83 0.16
CA ASN A 293 -0.51 0.91 0.34
C ASN A 293 -0.93 2.34 0.67
N ALA A 294 -1.92 2.87 -0.06
CA ALA A 294 -2.56 4.15 0.28
C ALA A 294 -3.52 3.97 1.46
N TYR A 295 -3.41 4.85 2.46
CA TYR A 295 -4.24 4.88 3.67
C TYR A 295 -4.49 3.47 4.25
N PRO A 296 -3.44 2.79 4.77
CA PRO A 296 -3.56 1.45 5.32
C PRO A 296 -4.39 1.40 6.62
N GLY A 297 -4.35 0.27 7.32
CA GLY A 297 -5.10 0.07 8.57
C GLY A 297 -4.61 0.90 9.76
N TYR A 298 -3.34 1.29 9.80
CA TYR A 298 -2.68 2.00 10.92
C TYR A 298 -2.80 1.30 12.29
N ASP A 299 -3.08 0.01 12.30
CA ASP A 299 -3.11 -0.81 13.50
C ASP A 299 -1.69 -0.90 14.10
N GLY A 300 -1.52 -0.34 15.30
CA GLY A 300 -0.23 -0.14 15.96
C GLY A 300 0.41 1.25 15.76
N PHE A 301 -0.25 2.18 15.06
CA PHE A 301 0.21 3.58 14.99
C PHE A 301 -0.25 4.37 16.24
N PRO A 302 0.66 4.99 17.01
CA PRO A 302 0.30 5.71 18.23
C PRO A 302 -0.41 7.04 17.92
N ASN A 303 -1.55 7.29 18.58
CA ASN A 303 -2.32 8.54 18.46
C ASN A 303 -2.59 8.93 17.00
N PHE A 304 -3.09 7.96 16.22
CA PHE A 304 -3.26 8.08 14.76
C PHE A 304 -4.02 9.35 14.36
N PHE A 305 -5.17 9.64 14.98
CA PHE A 305 -5.96 10.81 14.61
C PHE A 305 -5.26 12.14 14.93
N ASP A 306 -4.55 12.25 16.07
CA ASP A 306 -3.75 13.46 16.34
C ASP A 306 -2.67 13.66 15.27
N ALA A 307 -2.00 12.59 14.84
CA ALA A 307 -1.03 12.67 13.75
C ALA A 307 -1.65 13.11 12.41
N VAL A 308 -2.85 12.62 12.09
CA VAL A 308 -3.60 13.04 10.89
C VAL A 308 -3.97 14.53 10.99
N LEU A 309 -4.46 14.98 12.15
CA LEU A 309 -4.86 16.38 12.35
C LEU A 309 -3.66 17.33 12.37
N ASP A 310 -2.50 16.92 12.90
CA ASP A 310 -1.25 17.67 12.77
C ASP A 310 -0.86 17.85 11.28
N CYS A 311 -0.97 16.78 10.49
CA CYS A 311 -0.69 16.81 9.06
C CYS A 311 -1.66 17.75 8.32
N ILE A 312 -2.96 17.65 8.60
CA ILE A 312 -3.99 18.51 8.03
C ILE A 312 -3.75 19.97 8.40
N SER A 313 -3.51 20.27 9.68
CA SER A 313 -3.31 21.64 10.17
C SER A 313 -2.12 22.32 9.52
N LYS A 314 -1.01 21.58 9.32
CA LYS A 314 0.16 22.08 8.58
C LYS A 314 -0.20 22.45 7.15
N LYS A 315 -0.84 21.54 6.41
CA LYS A 315 -1.21 21.76 4.99
C LYS A 315 -2.20 22.91 4.82
N VAL A 316 -3.22 22.96 5.66
CA VAL A 316 -4.23 24.02 5.66
C VAL A 316 -3.64 25.40 5.99
N THR A 317 -2.50 25.44 6.69
CA THR A 317 -1.78 26.70 6.99
C THR A 317 -0.78 27.08 5.89
N SER A 318 -0.30 26.11 5.12
CA SER A 318 0.63 26.31 3.99
C SER A 318 -0.06 26.63 2.66
N ASN A 319 -1.35 26.34 2.54
CA ASN A 319 -2.23 26.76 1.44
C ASN A 319 -2.73 28.20 1.65
#